data_AF-A0YB80-F1
#
_entry.id   AF-A0YB80-F1
#
_cell.length_a   1.000
_cell.length_b   1.000
_cell.length_c   1.000
_cell.angle_alpha   90.00
_cell.angle_beta   90.00
_cell.angle_gamma   90.00
#
_symmetry.space_group_name_H-M   'P 1'
#
loop_
_entity.id
_entity.type
_entity.pdbx_description
1 polymer ?
#
loop_
_entity_poly.entity_id
_entity_poly.type
_entity_poly.pdbx_seq_one_letter_code
_entity_poly.pdbx_strand_id
1 'polypeptide(L)'
;MKTIIILITALVSFNSFARANDSVERVTYPLDTVSESNAGLSSISQVGELISEKELKKITKDLCVEIVIARDTALDVPNWERTMKKHLGYSGTSEDFPKYFNNFLSQYKNKLICPQYTIGARGYPAQHIFKRLLATSLNETYEEYFFNLENGDVDFNAYQIIDNKKETVLDWVEKWIASGKGDPEELRDVASVLEDEFEAKRGSEL
;
A
#
# COMPACT_ATOMS: atom_id res chain seq x y z
N MET A 1 -27.88 -42.90 -41.73
CA MET A 1 -28.73 -42.03 -40.89
C MET A 1 -28.00 -40.70 -40.72
N LYS A 2 -28.56 -39.62 -41.24
CA LYS A 2 -28.02 -38.24 -41.17
C LYS A 2 -29.13 -37.37 -40.60
N THR A 3 -28.88 -36.71 -39.48
CA THR A 3 -29.83 -35.79 -38.84
C THR A 3 -29.39 -34.37 -39.18
N ILE A 4 -30.29 -33.63 -39.83
CA ILE A 4 -30.17 -32.20 -40.11
C ILE A 4 -31.03 -31.47 -39.08
N ILE A 5 -30.47 -30.49 -38.37
CA ILE A 5 -31.22 -29.56 -37.52
C ILE A 5 -31.10 -28.17 -38.17
N ILE A 6 -32.27 -27.59 -38.45
CA ILE A 6 -32.49 -26.32 -39.12
C ILE A 6 -32.50 -25.19 -38.06
N LEU A 7 -31.76 -24.12 -38.34
CA LEU A 7 -31.69 -22.88 -37.56
C LEU A 7 -32.85 -21.95 -37.98
N ILE A 8 -33.63 -21.44 -37.02
CA ILE A 8 -34.66 -20.40 -37.26
C ILE A 8 -34.19 -19.10 -36.62
N THR A 9 -33.93 -18.10 -37.46
CA THR A 9 -33.64 -16.70 -37.11
C THR A 9 -34.95 -15.91 -37.12
N ALA A 10 -35.24 -15.18 -36.05
CA ALA A 10 -36.37 -14.26 -36.00
C ALA A 10 -35.87 -12.81 -36.15
N LEU A 11 -36.20 -12.20 -37.30
CA LEU A 11 -36.19 -10.75 -37.52
C LEU A 11 -37.41 -10.12 -36.86
N VAL A 12 -37.24 -9.00 -36.16
CA VAL A 12 -38.33 -8.06 -35.86
C VAL A 12 -37.94 -6.66 -36.32
N SER A 13 -38.93 -6.02 -36.92
CA SER A 13 -38.94 -4.95 -37.90
C SER A 13 -38.71 -3.53 -37.37
N PHE A 14 -38.15 -2.72 -38.26
CA PHE A 14 -38.12 -1.26 -38.21
C PHE A 14 -39.53 -0.64 -38.17
N ASN A 15 -39.71 0.39 -37.35
CA ASN A 15 -40.69 1.45 -37.60
C ASN A 15 -39.94 2.78 -37.69
N SER A 16 -40.00 3.40 -38.86
CA SER A 16 -39.58 4.77 -39.11
C SER A 16 -40.81 5.67 -38.96
N PHE A 17 -40.70 6.77 -38.20
CA PHE A 17 -41.60 7.92 -38.37
C PHE A 17 -40.83 9.24 -38.28
N ALA A 18 -40.87 9.94 -39.41
CA ALA A 18 -40.99 11.37 -39.67
C ALA A 18 -40.28 12.45 -38.81
N ARG A 19 -39.79 13.44 -39.56
CA ARG A 19 -39.06 14.66 -39.21
C ARG A 19 -40.02 15.87 -39.30
N ALA A 20 -39.94 16.85 -38.38
CA ALA A 20 -40.37 18.24 -38.61
C ALA A 20 -39.82 19.20 -37.52
N ASN A 21 -39.70 20.48 -37.90
CA ASN A 21 -38.87 21.56 -37.36
C ASN A 21 -39.50 22.43 -36.22
N ASP A 22 -38.59 23.12 -35.52
CA ASP A 22 -38.62 24.50 -34.98
C ASP A 22 -39.49 24.97 -33.79
N SER A 23 -38.77 25.73 -32.93
CA SER A 23 -39.15 26.86 -32.06
C SER A 23 -39.54 26.65 -30.58
N VAL A 24 -38.56 26.97 -29.72
CA VAL A 24 -38.59 27.77 -28.47
C VAL A 24 -39.76 27.64 -27.51
N GLU A 25 -39.49 27.12 -26.29
CA GLU A 25 -39.89 27.78 -25.05
C GLU A 25 -38.95 27.39 -23.89
N ARG A 26 -38.42 28.40 -23.20
CA ARG A 26 -37.62 28.23 -21.97
C ARG A 26 -38.55 27.73 -20.86
N VAL A 27 -38.19 26.61 -20.25
CA VAL A 27 -38.63 26.27 -18.90
C VAL A 27 -37.38 26.12 -18.03
N THR A 28 -37.12 27.13 -17.23
CA THR A 28 -36.17 27.09 -16.12
C THR A 28 -36.77 26.27 -14.98
N TYR A 29 -36.09 25.19 -14.58
CA TYR A 29 -36.15 24.68 -13.22
C TYR A 29 -34.72 24.45 -12.70
N PRO A 30 -34.41 24.85 -11.46
CA PRO A 30 -33.08 24.74 -10.89
C PRO A 30 -32.84 23.29 -10.46
N LEU A 31 -31.74 22.70 -10.95
CA LEU A 31 -31.15 21.52 -10.33
C LEU A 31 -30.10 22.00 -9.33
N ASP A 32 -30.58 22.37 -8.15
CA ASP A 32 -29.79 22.16 -6.94
C ASP A 32 -29.68 20.66 -6.75
N THR A 33 -28.48 20.11 -6.84
CA THR A 33 -27.97 19.06 -5.94
C THR A 33 -26.53 18.68 -6.30
N VAL A 34 -25.65 18.98 -5.35
CA VAL A 34 -24.49 18.17 -4.93
C VAL A 34 -23.33 18.03 -5.91
N SER A 35 -22.38 18.97 -5.76
CA SER A 35 -20.97 18.69 -5.45
C SER A 35 -20.60 17.20 -5.37
N GLU A 36 -20.27 16.57 -6.50
CA GLU A 36 -19.31 15.46 -6.48
C GLU A 36 -17.92 16.08 -6.36
N SER A 37 -17.41 16.01 -5.13
CA SER A 37 -16.15 16.59 -4.72
C SER A 37 -14.99 15.94 -5.47
N ASN A 38 -14.28 16.73 -6.28
CA ASN A 38 -12.92 16.45 -6.77
C ASN A 38 -11.88 16.29 -5.64
N ALA A 39 -12.30 16.22 -4.37
CA ALA A 39 -11.45 16.07 -3.20
C ALA A 39 -10.75 14.70 -3.13
N GLY A 40 -11.36 13.65 -3.70
CA GLY A 40 -10.74 12.31 -3.77
C GLY A 40 -9.57 12.23 -4.77
N LEU A 41 -9.56 13.08 -5.80
CA LEU A 41 -8.47 13.15 -6.78
C LEU A 41 -7.37 14.12 -6.35
N SER A 42 -7.69 15.16 -5.57
CA SER A 42 -6.68 16.09 -5.05
C SER A 42 -5.83 15.51 -3.92
N SER A 43 -6.33 14.52 -3.18
CA SER A 43 -5.57 13.81 -2.13
C SER A 43 -4.51 12.85 -2.70
N ILE A 44 -4.72 12.31 -3.91
CA ILE A 44 -3.72 11.50 -4.63
C ILE A 44 -2.54 12.37 -5.10
N SER A 45 -2.76 13.68 -5.29
CA SER A 45 -1.75 14.62 -5.80
C SER A 45 -0.75 15.13 -4.75
N GLN A 46 -0.92 14.85 -3.46
CA GLN A 46 -0.08 15.44 -2.41
C GLN A 46 1.25 14.73 -2.13
N VAL A 47 1.57 13.63 -2.83
CA VAL A 47 2.94 13.07 -2.78
C VAL A 47 3.90 13.76 -3.77
N GLY A 48 3.43 14.80 -4.46
CA GLY A 48 4.19 15.56 -5.46
C GLY A 48 5.26 16.52 -4.92
N GLU A 49 5.23 16.86 -3.63
CA GLU A 49 6.29 17.67 -3.00
C GLU A 49 7.32 16.77 -2.29
N LEU A 50 8.58 16.92 -2.65
CA LEU A 50 9.70 16.24 -2.00
C LEU A 50 9.80 16.67 -0.53
N ILE A 51 9.54 15.73 0.37
CA ILE A 51 9.68 15.95 1.82
C ILE A 51 11.17 16.14 2.15
N SER A 52 11.48 17.12 2.99
CA SER A 52 12.85 17.33 3.45
C SER A 52 13.38 16.11 4.21
N GLU A 53 14.68 15.81 4.13
CA GLU A 53 15.25 14.64 4.81
C GLU A 53 15.01 14.68 6.34
N LYS A 54 15.07 15.88 6.94
CA LYS A 54 14.79 16.08 8.36
C LYS A 54 13.36 15.70 8.72
N GLU A 55 12.40 16.06 7.88
CA GLU A 55 10.99 15.76 8.07
C GLU A 55 10.69 14.29 7.80
N LEU A 56 11.26 13.71 6.75
CA LEU A 56 11.17 12.28 6.47
C LEU A 56 11.70 11.44 7.65
N LYS A 57 12.80 11.84 8.29
CA LYS A 57 13.31 11.19 9.50
C LYS A 57 12.32 11.27 10.66
N LYS A 58 11.62 12.39 10.83
CA LYS A 58 10.59 12.57 11.87
C LYS A 58 9.37 11.69 11.59
N ILE A 59 8.90 11.65 10.34
CA ILE A 59 7.79 10.80 9.90
C ILE A 59 8.15 9.33 10.11
N THR A 60 9.32 8.91 9.61
CA THR A 60 9.82 7.53 9.76
C THR A 60 9.90 7.12 11.22
N LYS A 61 10.41 8.00 12.10
CA LYS A 61 10.42 7.74 13.54
C LYS A 61 9.01 7.48 14.08
N ASP A 62 8.04 8.33 13.76
CA ASP A 62 6.66 8.18 14.24
C ASP A 62 6.01 6.91 13.67
N LEU A 63 6.23 6.56 12.40
CA LEU A 63 5.78 5.29 11.80
C LEU A 63 6.35 4.07 12.54
N CYS A 64 7.63 4.09 12.89
CA CYS A 64 8.28 3.02 13.63
C CYS A 64 7.79 2.91 15.08
N VAL A 65 7.36 4.04 15.66
CA VAL A 65 6.70 4.04 16.98
C VAL A 65 5.32 3.39 16.88
N GLU A 66 4.54 3.62 15.81
CA GLU A 66 3.26 2.93 15.61
C GLU A 66 3.42 1.41 15.57
N ILE A 67 4.52 0.90 15.01
CA ILE A 67 4.82 -0.54 14.98
C ILE A 67 4.97 -1.09 16.41
N VAL A 68 5.72 -0.38 17.27
CA VAL A 68 5.90 -0.83 18.65
C VAL A 68 4.60 -0.71 19.45
N ILE A 69 3.83 0.35 19.22
CA ILE A 69 2.51 0.51 19.84
C ILE A 69 1.62 -0.67 19.42
N ALA A 70 1.52 -0.97 18.13
CA ALA A 70 0.71 -2.05 17.60
C ALA A 70 1.05 -3.39 18.26
N ARG A 71 2.34 -3.72 18.37
CA ARG A 71 2.81 -4.89 19.10
C ARG A 71 2.36 -4.87 20.56
N ASP A 72 2.59 -3.76 21.27
CA ASP A 72 2.28 -3.66 22.69
C ASP A 72 0.77 -3.63 22.98
N THR A 73 -0.05 -3.28 21.98
CA THR A 73 -1.53 -3.27 22.05
C THR A 73 -2.20 -4.42 21.31
N ALA A 74 -1.44 -5.41 20.82
CA ALA A 74 -1.92 -6.55 20.04
C ALA A 74 -2.81 -6.15 18.84
N LEU A 75 -2.34 -5.19 18.05
CA LEU A 75 -2.94 -4.83 16.75
C LEU A 75 -2.15 -5.48 15.62
N ASP A 76 -2.85 -6.08 14.66
CA ASP A 76 -2.24 -6.74 13.50
C ASP A 76 -1.63 -5.74 12.52
N VAL A 77 -2.24 -4.55 12.39
CA VAL A 77 -1.78 -3.47 11.50
C VAL A 77 -1.51 -2.18 12.31
N PRO A 78 -0.31 -1.59 12.20
CA PRO A 78 -0.02 -0.30 12.81
C PRO A 78 -0.89 0.84 12.28
N ASN A 79 -1.27 1.77 13.15
CA ASN A 79 -2.08 2.93 12.76
C ASN A 79 -1.24 4.03 12.07
N TRP A 80 -0.72 3.72 10.87
CA TRP A 80 0.06 4.66 10.08
C TRP A 80 -0.77 5.82 9.53
N GLU A 81 -2.08 5.65 9.36
CA GLU A 81 -2.99 6.71 8.92
C GLU A 81 -2.93 7.92 9.84
N ARG A 82 -2.86 7.69 11.16
CA ARG A 82 -2.67 8.74 12.17
C ARG A 82 -1.39 9.56 11.93
N THR A 83 -0.29 8.88 11.57
CA THR A 83 1.00 9.54 11.31
C THR A 83 0.93 10.35 10.01
N MET A 84 0.32 9.82 8.95
CA MET A 84 0.16 10.54 7.68
C MET A 84 -0.74 11.76 7.81
N LYS A 85 -1.85 11.66 8.56
CA LYS A 85 -2.70 12.81 8.91
C LYS A 85 -1.92 13.91 9.62
N LYS A 86 -1.08 13.53 10.60
CA LYS A 86 -0.34 14.46 11.45
C LYS A 86 0.76 15.23 10.71
N HIS A 87 1.53 14.55 9.85
CA HIS A 87 2.73 15.17 9.24
C HIS A 87 2.53 15.58 7.79
N LEU A 88 1.70 14.86 7.04
CA LEU A 88 1.51 15.10 5.61
C LEU A 88 0.12 15.63 5.27
N GLY A 89 -0.74 15.84 6.29
CA GLY A 89 -2.08 16.39 6.08
C GLY A 89 -3.01 15.47 5.31
N TYR A 90 -2.76 14.16 5.30
CA TYR A 90 -3.64 13.19 4.65
C TYR A 90 -5.09 13.40 5.09
N SER A 91 -6.00 13.59 4.13
CA SER A 91 -7.41 13.87 4.39
C SER A 91 -8.37 12.96 3.61
N GLY A 92 -7.85 11.87 3.04
CA GLY A 92 -8.65 10.86 2.33
C GLY A 92 -9.41 9.94 3.28
N THR A 93 -10.11 8.95 2.71
CA THR A 93 -10.84 7.94 3.48
C THR A 93 -9.91 6.84 3.99
N SER A 94 -10.36 6.01 4.93
CA SER A 94 -9.57 4.84 5.36
C SER A 94 -9.47 3.78 4.25
N GLU A 95 -10.41 3.74 3.30
CA GLU A 95 -10.37 2.84 2.14
C GLU A 95 -9.31 3.27 1.11
N ASP A 96 -9.09 4.58 0.94
CA ASP A 96 -8.07 5.12 0.05
C ASP A 96 -6.66 5.11 0.67
N PHE A 97 -6.58 4.97 1.99
CA PHE A 97 -5.33 5.12 2.73
C PHE A 97 -4.25 4.12 2.31
N PRO A 98 -4.53 2.81 2.07
CA PRO A 98 -3.50 1.87 1.67
C PRO A 98 -2.78 2.28 0.39
N LYS A 99 -3.51 2.72 -0.63
CA LYS A 99 -2.93 3.20 -1.89
C LYS A 99 -2.06 4.43 -1.67
N TYR A 100 -2.52 5.38 -0.85
CA TYR A 100 -1.73 6.56 -0.50
C TYR A 100 -0.42 6.18 0.21
N PHE A 101 -0.50 5.28 1.19
CA PHE A 101 0.65 4.88 1.99
C PHE A 101 1.65 4.04 1.18
N ASN A 102 1.18 3.13 0.33
CA ASN A 102 2.03 2.31 -0.54
C ASN A 102 2.81 3.17 -1.55
N ASN A 103 2.18 4.25 -2.06
CA ASN A 103 2.87 5.26 -2.85
C ASN A 103 3.96 5.99 -2.05
N PHE A 104 3.66 6.38 -0.79
CA PHE A 104 4.66 6.98 0.10
C PHE A 104 5.83 6.01 0.36
N LEU A 105 5.54 4.74 0.64
CA LEU A 105 6.56 3.71 0.87
C LEU A 105 7.48 3.59 -0.35
N SER A 106 6.91 3.46 -1.54
CA SER A 106 7.65 3.31 -2.80
C SER A 106 8.54 4.54 -3.09
N GLN A 107 8.00 5.74 -2.90
CA GLN A 107 8.74 6.99 -3.14
C GLN A 107 9.96 7.15 -2.22
N TYR A 108 9.87 6.71 -0.97
CA TYR A 108 10.92 6.90 0.04
C TYR A 108 11.62 5.60 0.45
N LYS A 109 11.42 4.50 -0.29
CA LYS A 109 11.76 3.13 0.12
C LYS A 109 13.14 2.97 0.78
N ASN A 110 14.20 3.46 0.15
CA ASN A 110 15.56 3.29 0.69
C ASN A 110 15.91 4.21 1.88
N LYS A 111 15.00 5.09 2.29
CA LYS A 111 15.20 6.09 3.36
C LYS A 111 14.39 5.82 4.63
N LEU A 112 13.47 4.85 4.60
CA LEU A 112 12.57 4.52 5.72
C LEU A 112 13.28 3.64 6.77
N ILE A 113 14.38 4.15 7.31
CA ILE A 113 15.17 3.50 8.36
C ILE A 113 14.67 3.95 9.72
N CYS A 114 14.06 3.02 10.47
CA CYS A 114 13.72 3.24 11.87
C CYS A 114 14.97 3.61 12.66
N PRO A 115 14.96 4.67 13.47
CA PRO A 115 16.09 5.01 14.31
C PRO A 115 16.29 3.94 15.39
N GLN A 116 17.49 3.89 15.94
CA GLN A 116 17.76 3.13 17.15
C GLN A 116 17.12 3.84 18.36
N TYR A 117 16.43 3.08 19.21
CA TYR A 117 15.92 3.57 20.50
C TYR A 117 15.68 2.42 21.47
N THR A 118 15.41 2.76 22.73
CA THR A 118 15.04 1.80 23.78
C THR A 118 13.67 2.16 24.36
N ILE A 119 12.88 1.15 24.69
CA ILE A 119 11.62 1.29 25.43
C ILE A 119 11.68 0.31 26.60
N GLY A 120 11.80 0.84 27.81
CA GLY A 120 12.13 0.03 28.99
C GLY A 120 13.44 -0.73 28.77
N ALA A 121 13.42 -2.05 28.97
CA ALA A 121 14.58 -2.92 28.74
C ALA A 121 14.73 -3.40 27.27
N ARG A 122 13.76 -3.11 26.39
CA ARG A 122 13.79 -3.56 24.99
C ARG A 122 14.56 -2.56 24.13
N GLY A 123 15.65 -3.04 23.53
CA GLY A 123 16.44 -2.29 22.54
C GLY A 123 15.95 -2.55 21.12
N TYR A 124 15.75 -1.49 20.36
CA TYR A 124 15.34 -1.53 18.96
C TYR A 124 16.49 -0.99 18.10
N PRO A 125 17.23 -1.83 17.34
CA PRO A 125 18.37 -1.39 16.52
C PRO A 125 17.91 -0.60 15.31
N ALA A 126 18.76 0.25 14.73
CA ALA A 126 18.41 0.97 13.51
C ALA A 126 18.26 0.00 12.32
N GLN A 127 17.09 -0.02 11.68
CA GLN A 127 16.80 -0.92 10.57
C GLN A 127 15.62 -0.43 9.73
N HIS A 128 15.51 -0.92 8.49
CA HIS A 128 14.38 -0.61 7.61
C HIS A 128 13.02 -0.97 8.24
N ILE A 129 11.97 -0.20 7.91
CA ILE A 129 10.62 -0.38 8.48
C ILE A 129 10.05 -1.80 8.28
N PHE A 130 10.25 -2.39 7.09
CA PHE A 130 9.87 -3.79 6.80
C PHE A 130 10.56 -4.79 7.73
N LYS A 131 11.86 -4.60 8.00
CA LYS A 131 12.62 -5.42 8.96
C LYS A 131 12.14 -5.20 10.39
N ARG A 132 11.69 -3.98 10.73
CA ARG A 132 11.10 -3.66 12.04
C ARG A 132 9.84 -4.45 12.31
N LEU A 133 8.90 -4.53 11.35
CA LEU A 133 7.66 -5.30 11.51
C LEU A 133 7.94 -6.75 11.90
N LEU A 134 8.79 -7.43 11.12
CA LEU A 134 9.18 -8.82 11.38
C LEU A 134 9.92 -8.99 12.71
N ALA A 135 10.85 -8.08 13.03
CA ALA A 135 11.56 -8.10 14.31
C ALA A 135 10.65 -7.85 15.52
N THR A 136 9.45 -7.30 15.31
CA THR A 136 8.42 -7.10 16.33
C THR A 136 7.34 -8.16 16.33
N SER A 137 7.47 -9.23 15.54
CA SER A 137 6.47 -10.29 15.37
C SER A 137 5.12 -9.77 14.88
N LEU A 138 5.14 -8.75 14.02
CA LEU A 138 3.96 -8.24 13.32
C LEU A 138 3.95 -8.79 11.88
N ASN A 139 4.01 -10.12 11.79
CA ASN A 139 4.01 -10.84 10.52
C ASN A 139 2.66 -10.70 9.82
N GLU A 140 1.57 -10.71 10.60
CA GLU A 140 0.19 -10.42 10.15
C GLU A 140 0.07 -9.09 9.39
N THR A 141 0.89 -8.08 9.67
CA THR A 141 0.88 -6.84 8.87
C THR A 141 1.23 -7.10 7.40
N TYR A 142 2.09 -8.09 7.11
CA TYR A 142 2.35 -8.46 5.72
C TYR A 142 1.12 -9.06 5.07
N GLU A 143 0.44 -9.99 5.74
CA GLU A 143 -0.72 -10.69 5.22
C GLU A 143 -1.95 -9.78 5.09
N GLU A 144 -2.32 -9.10 6.17
CA GLU A 144 -3.54 -8.30 6.27
C GLU A 144 -3.43 -6.96 5.50
N TYR A 145 -2.22 -6.44 5.33
CA TYR A 145 -2.04 -5.12 4.71
C TYR A 145 -1.27 -5.16 3.39
N PHE A 146 -0.06 -5.72 3.38
CA PHE A 146 0.80 -5.61 2.19
C PHE A 146 0.49 -6.63 1.09
N PHE A 147 0.03 -7.83 1.44
CA PHE A 147 -0.27 -8.89 0.48
C PHE A 147 -1.67 -8.77 -0.13
N ASN A 148 -2.48 -7.83 0.36
CA ASN A 148 -3.72 -7.45 -0.28
C ASN A 148 -3.46 -6.54 -1.50
N LEU A 149 -3.44 -7.11 -2.70
CA LEU A 149 -3.17 -6.39 -3.95
C LEU A 149 -4.17 -5.26 -4.25
N GLU A 150 -5.38 -5.27 -3.67
CA GLU A 150 -6.35 -4.18 -3.82
C GLU A 150 -5.86 -2.87 -3.18
N ASN A 151 -4.95 -2.98 -2.21
CA ASN A 151 -4.31 -1.86 -1.53
C ASN A 151 -3.25 -1.14 -2.39
N GLY A 152 -2.94 -1.66 -3.58
CA GLY A 152 -1.88 -1.17 -4.44
C GLY A 152 -0.53 -1.81 -4.15
N ASP A 153 0.36 -1.78 -5.14
CA ASP A 153 1.63 -2.50 -5.11
C ASP A 153 2.64 -1.86 -4.15
N VAL A 154 3.46 -2.72 -3.52
CA VAL A 154 4.53 -2.32 -2.59
C VAL A 154 5.86 -2.82 -3.12
N ASP A 155 6.75 -1.88 -3.40
CA ASP A 155 8.11 -2.20 -3.82
C ASP A 155 8.95 -2.68 -2.63
N PHE A 156 9.07 -3.99 -2.47
CA PHE A 156 9.88 -4.64 -1.44
C PHE A 156 11.38 -4.67 -1.74
N ASN A 157 11.82 -4.15 -2.90
CA ASN A 157 13.24 -4.02 -3.27
C ASN A 157 13.92 -2.81 -2.61
N ALA A 158 13.46 -2.47 -1.39
CA ALA A 158 14.11 -1.52 -0.50
C ALA A 158 15.34 -2.15 0.15
N TYR A 159 16.43 -1.38 0.28
CA TYR A 159 17.65 -1.86 0.90
C TYR A 159 18.23 -0.86 1.92
N GLN A 160 18.99 -1.42 2.86
CA GLN A 160 19.86 -0.67 3.76
C GLN A 160 21.31 -1.03 3.44
N ILE A 161 22.23 -0.05 3.49
CA ILE A 161 23.66 -0.35 3.39
C ILE A 161 24.16 -0.81 4.77
N ILE A 162 24.62 -2.06 4.87
CA ILE A 162 25.23 -2.66 6.06
C ILE A 162 26.55 -3.28 5.62
N ASP A 163 27.65 -2.93 6.30
CA ASP A 163 29.00 -3.39 5.97
C ASP A 163 29.37 -3.21 4.48
N ASN A 164 29.04 -2.03 3.94
CA ASN A 164 29.22 -1.65 2.53
C ASN A 164 28.48 -2.54 1.51
N LYS A 165 27.49 -3.32 1.95
CA LYS A 165 26.64 -4.15 1.08
C LYS A 165 25.18 -3.74 1.21
N LYS A 166 24.42 -3.88 0.13
CA LYS A 166 22.96 -3.79 0.20
C LYS A 166 22.45 -4.98 1.00
N GLU A 167 21.55 -4.72 1.94
CA GLU A 167 20.80 -5.74 2.66
C GLU A 167 19.30 -5.43 2.52
N THR A 168 18.57 -6.30 1.84
CA THR A 168 17.11 -6.23 1.65
C THR A 168 16.37 -6.90 2.80
N VAL A 169 15.03 -6.94 2.73
CA VAL A 169 14.23 -7.70 3.69
C VAL A 169 14.49 -9.22 3.59
N LEU A 170 14.72 -9.76 2.37
CA LEU A 170 15.04 -11.18 2.18
C LEU A 170 16.38 -11.56 2.82
N ASP A 171 17.44 -10.78 2.55
CA ASP A 171 18.75 -11.00 3.20
C ASP A 171 18.63 -10.98 4.73
N TRP A 172 17.79 -10.07 5.24
CA TRP A 172 17.58 -9.92 6.68
C TRP A 172 16.85 -11.13 7.27
N VAL A 173 15.80 -11.62 6.62
CA VAL A 173 15.04 -12.80 7.05
C VAL A 173 15.94 -14.03 7.11
N GLU A 174 16.71 -14.29 6.05
CA GLU A 174 17.65 -15.42 6.00
C GLU A 174 18.66 -15.37 7.14
N LYS A 175 19.25 -14.19 7.42
CA LYS A 175 20.16 -13.98 8.55
C LYS A 175 19.48 -14.17 9.90
N TRP A 176 18.23 -13.73 10.03
CA TRP A 176 17.47 -13.81 11.29
C TRP A 176 17.16 -15.27 11.64
N ILE A 177 16.71 -16.05 10.66
CA ILE A 177 16.49 -17.50 10.77
C ILE A 177 17.80 -18.21 11.10
N ALA A 178 18.89 -17.94 10.36
CA ALA A 178 20.18 -18.56 10.61
C ALA A 178 20.75 -18.24 12.01
N SER A 179 20.34 -17.11 12.59
CA SER A 179 20.70 -16.70 13.96
C SER A 179 19.79 -17.31 15.04
N GLY A 180 18.81 -18.14 14.67
CA GLY A 180 17.85 -18.75 15.60
C GLY A 180 16.90 -17.74 16.24
N LYS A 181 16.57 -16.65 15.53
CA LYS A 181 15.65 -15.60 16.01
C LYS A 181 14.34 -15.62 15.23
N GLY A 182 13.23 -15.35 15.93
CA GLY A 182 11.88 -15.38 15.36
C GLY A 182 11.37 -16.79 15.12
N ASP A 183 10.15 -16.90 14.60
CA ASP A 183 9.61 -18.18 14.13
C ASP A 183 10.13 -18.46 12.72
N PRO A 184 10.91 -19.54 12.52
CA PRO A 184 11.52 -19.83 11.22
C PRO A 184 10.51 -20.35 10.18
N GLU A 185 9.32 -20.80 10.56
CA GLU A 185 8.26 -21.19 9.63
C GLU A 185 7.59 -19.92 9.08
N GLU A 186 7.04 -19.09 9.97
CA GLU A 186 6.38 -17.82 9.58
C GLU A 186 7.31 -16.91 8.75
N LEU A 187 8.59 -16.81 9.14
CA LEU A 187 9.55 -16.00 8.40
C LEU A 187 9.84 -16.55 7.00
N ARG A 188 9.82 -17.87 6.81
CA ARG A 188 9.99 -18.47 5.47
C ARG A 188 8.76 -18.25 4.62
N ASP A 189 7.57 -18.33 5.20
CA ASP A 189 6.32 -18.09 4.49
C ASP A 189 6.27 -16.65 3.96
N VAL A 190 6.58 -15.66 4.82
CA VAL A 190 6.71 -14.26 4.39
C VAL A 190 7.77 -14.11 3.30
N ALA A 191 8.95 -14.73 3.45
CA ALA A 191 10.01 -14.62 2.45
C ALA A 191 9.62 -15.24 1.09
N SER A 192 8.90 -16.37 1.10
CA SER A 192 8.41 -17.01 -0.14
C SER A 192 7.43 -16.11 -0.86
N VAL A 193 6.44 -15.54 -0.16
CA VAL A 193 5.47 -14.63 -0.78
C VAL A 193 6.18 -13.38 -1.35
N LEU A 194 7.13 -12.82 -0.62
CA LEU A 194 7.91 -11.68 -1.10
C LEU A 194 8.70 -12.01 -2.38
N GLU A 195 9.32 -13.18 -2.47
CA GLU A 195 10.11 -13.60 -3.64
C GLU A 195 9.20 -13.97 -4.84
N ASP A 196 8.17 -14.78 -4.60
CA ASP A 196 7.35 -15.39 -5.65
C ASP A 196 6.27 -14.45 -6.19
N GLU A 197 5.61 -13.67 -5.33
CA GLU A 197 4.46 -12.83 -5.71
C GLU A 197 4.85 -11.36 -5.90
N PHE A 198 5.87 -10.88 -5.19
CA PHE A 198 6.30 -9.47 -5.21
C PHE A 198 7.66 -9.23 -5.86
N GLU A 199 8.28 -10.28 -6.43
CA GLU A 199 9.58 -10.22 -7.11
C GLU A 199 10.68 -9.53 -6.25
N ALA A 200 10.61 -9.71 -4.93
CA ALA A 200 11.61 -9.18 -4.02
C ALA A 200 12.95 -9.88 -4.25
N LYS A 201 14.03 -9.10 -4.21
CA LYS A 201 15.37 -9.55 -4.53
C LYS A 201 16.28 -9.51 -3.32
N ARG A 202 17.34 -10.31 -3.36
CA ARG A 202 18.46 -10.20 -2.41
C ARG A 202 19.33 -9.01 -2.79
N GLY A 203 20.08 -8.48 -1.84
CA GLY A 203 20.93 -7.31 -2.04
C GLY A 203 22.01 -7.51 -3.11
N SER A 204 22.42 -8.77 -3.38
CA SER A 204 23.34 -9.11 -4.47
C SER A 204 22.74 -9.00 -5.86
N GLU A 205 21.41 -8.94 -5.97
CA GLU A 205 20.67 -8.92 -7.23
C GLU A 205 20.16 -7.50 -7.57
N LEU A 206 20.41 -6.52 -6.68
CA LEU A 206 20.00 -5.11 -6.81
C LEU A 206 21.08 -4.16 -7.30
#